data_AF-A0A7S0XHT4-F1
#
_entry.id   AF-A0A7S0XHT4-F1
#
_cell.length_a   1.000
_cell.length_b   1.000
_cell.length_c   1.000
_cell.angle_alpha   90.00
_cell.angle_beta   90.00
_cell.angle_gamma   90.00
#
_symmetry.space_group_name_H-M   'P 1'
#
loop_
_entity.id
_entity.type
_entity.pdbx_description
1 polymer ?
#
loop_
_entity_poly.entity_id
_entity_poly.type
_entity_poly.pdbx_seq_one_letter_code
_entity_poly.pdbx_strand_id
1 'polypeptide(L)'
;VRRHDAGGDSSDDGEGAGEEEARQAQRDEREFKRKLKQEKERLRKETKHPGGRFRRQQAAYTHQHPTGTNTTAGGGEGGDAEGDRAGRRGNPSKPKKHKREKDKDRYRDMDAGGAEGTGTGADGSGSGATDKTKPHLARMESNQHEVARAIRAGASTILFSILLFEFPPLLEVDEDGNTPLHYVARFEPSLVDVVLNAVQQGVSSEGWKRAVLLQNQLGETPADLLTPVVEHMEEDVAFAADKSEGAKGSSPAAEEDRARLAAEAKERAERSRRGAERIRSLTTLAAAAAREEEALERRTFDPRGLGRLA
;
A
#
# COMPACT_ATOMS: atom_id res chain seq x y z
N VAL A 1 -5.26 70.50 51.31
CA VAL A 1 -4.51 70.08 50.09
C VAL A 1 -3.73 68.80 50.44
N ARG A 2 -4.36 67.63 50.29
CA ARG A 2 -3.74 66.32 50.57
C ARG A 2 -3.32 65.69 49.26
N ARG A 3 -2.02 65.43 49.12
CA ARG A 3 -1.42 64.68 48.00
C ARG A 3 -1.69 63.20 48.26
N HIS A 4 -2.32 62.54 47.29
CA HIS A 4 -2.39 61.08 47.23
C HIS A 4 -1.28 60.63 46.29
N ASP A 5 -0.24 60.02 46.88
CA ASP A 5 0.76 59.24 46.16
C ASP A 5 0.11 57.91 45.73
N ALA A 6 -0.06 57.74 44.43
CA ALA A 6 -0.45 56.48 43.81
C ALA A 6 0.81 55.78 43.29
N GLY A 7 1.49 55.06 44.19
CA GLY A 7 2.48 54.06 43.82
C GLY A 7 1.78 52.76 43.43
N GLY A 8 1.52 52.60 42.14
CA GLY A 8 1.02 51.35 41.55
C GLY A 8 2.19 50.49 41.09
N ASP A 9 2.50 49.51 41.93
CA ASP A 9 3.43 48.40 41.71
C ASP A 9 3.03 47.61 40.45
N SER A 10 3.81 47.73 39.38
CA SER A 10 3.56 47.08 38.09
C SER A 10 4.17 45.68 38.09
N SER A 11 3.28 44.69 38.07
CA SER A 11 3.53 43.26 38.09
C SER A 11 4.42 42.81 36.93
N ASP A 12 5.56 42.23 37.28
CA ASP A 12 6.58 41.62 36.40
C ASP A 12 6.26 40.12 36.19
N ASP A 13 5.12 39.82 35.57
CA ASP A 13 4.62 38.43 35.39
C ASP A 13 4.71 37.93 33.93
N GLY A 14 5.47 38.61 33.07
CA GLY A 14 5.50 38.34 31.62
C GLY A 14 6.60 37.41 31.10
N GLU A 15 7.67 37.17 31.87
CA GLU A 15 8.87 36.49 31.34
C GLU A 15 8.87 34.96 31.46
N GLY A 16 7.92 34.36 32.20
CA GLY A 16 7.93 32.91 32.48
C GLY A 16 7.49 32.01 31.32
N ALA A 17 6.62 32.49 30.43
CA ALA A 17 6.02 31.65 29.39
C ALA A 17 7.02 31.21 28.30
N GLY A 18 7.96 32.08 27.93
CA GLY A 18 8.97 31.76 26.94
C GLY A 18 10.03 30.77 27.43
N GLU A 19 10.32 30.78 28.74
CA GLU A 19 11.34 29.89 29.30
C GLU A 19 10.83 28.43 29.42
N GLU A 20 9.53 28.25 29.70
CA GLU A 20 8.92 26.91 29.77
C GLU A 20 8.83 26.25 28.38
N GLU A 21 8.45 27.00 27.35
CA GLU A 21 8.43 26.51 25.97
C GLU A 21 9.83 26.11 25.49
N ALA A 22 10.85 26.93 25.78
CA ALA A 22 12.24 26.61 25.45
C ALA A 22 12.74 25.34 26.17
N ARG A 23 12.35 25.13 27.44
CA ARG A 23 12.67 23.90 28.19
C ARG A 23 11.96 22.69 27.60
N GLN A 24 10.72 22.84 27.15
CA GLN A 24 9.96 21.75 26.54
C GLN A 24 10.56 21.35 25.18
N ALA A 25 10.86 22.32 24.31
CA ALA A 25 11.53 22.07 23.03
C ALA A 25 12.89 21.36 23.22
N GLN A 26 13.65 21.72 24.26
CA GLN A 26 14.91 21.07 24.57
C GLN A 26 14.75 19.62 25.07
N ARG A 27 13.65 19.30 25.79
CA ARG A 27 13.33 17.92 26.18
C ARG A 27 12.97 17.08 24.96
N ASP A 28 12.12 17.61 24.09
CA ASP A 28 11.66 16.94 22.88
C ASP A 28 12.84 16.65 21.92
N GLU A 29 13.78 17.60 21.77
CA GLU A 29 14.99 17.40 20.98
C GLU A 29 15.88 16.27 21.54
N ARG A 30 16.03 16.19 22.88
CA ARG A 30 16.79 15.12 23.54
C ARG A 30 16.12 13.77 23.37
N GLU A 31 14.80 13.70 23.47
CA GLU A 31 14.05 12.47 23.23
C GLU A 31 14.16 12.01 21.77
N PHE A 32 14.04 12.93 20.81
CA PHE A 32 14.21 12.63 19.39
C PHE A 32 15.60 12.05 19.11
N LYS A 33 16.67 12.68 19.62
CA LYS A 33 18.05 12.17 19.51
C LYS A 33 18.21 10.79 20.15
N ARG A 34 17.54 10.52 21.28
CA ARG A 34 17.56 9.21 21.95
C ARG A 34 16.87 8.14 21.11
N LYS A 35 15.69 8.42 20.53
CA LYS A 35 14.96 7.51 19.63
C LYS A 35 15.78 7.20 18.38
N LEU A 36 16.37 8.22 17.75
CA LEU A 36 17.23 8.06 16.57
C LEU A 36 18.45 7.18 16.85
N LYS A 37 19.09 7.34 18.01
CA LYS A 37 20.22 6.48 18.43
C LYS A 37 19.79 5.03 18.65
N GLN A 38 18.64 4.81 19.31
CA GLN A 38 18.09 3.47 19.52
C GLN A 38 17.74 2.77 18.21
N GLU A 39 17.15 3.50 17.27
CA GLU A 39 16.82 2.98 15.94
C GLU A 39 18.09 2.63 15.15
N LYS A 40 19.10 3.49 15.15
CA LYS A 40 20.40 3.21 14.51
C LYS A 40 21.10 1.99 15.12
N GLU A 41 21.04 1.82 16.44
CA GLU A 41 21.55 0.61 17.10
C GLU A 41 20.74 -0.63 16.74
N ARG A 42 19.41 -0.50 16.62
CA ARG A 42 18.53 -1.57 16.18
C ARG A 42 18.86 -2.01 14.75
N LEU A 43 19.01 -1.08 13.82
CA LEU A 43 19.42 -1.35 12.44
C LEU A 43 20.80 -2.01 12.39
N ARG A 44 21.78 -1.54 13.18
CA ARG A 44 23.10 -2.19 13.28
C ARG A 44 23.02 -3.63 13.79
N LYS A 45 22.12 -3.93 14.74
CA LYS A 45 21.92 -5.30 15.23
C LYS A 45 21.25 -6.19 14.17
N GLU A 46 20.33 -5.64 13.38
CA GLU A 46 19.66 -6.34 12.28
C GLU A 46 20.61 -6.61 11.11
N THR A 47 21.46 -5.66 10.72
CA THR A 47 22.46 -5.85 9.66
C THR A 47 23.59 -6.80 10.07
N LYS A 48 23.97 -6.83 11.35
CA LYS A 48 24.96 -7.79 11.86
C LYS A 48 24.43 -9.21 11.91
N HIS A 49 23.12 -9.38 12.03
CA HIS A 49 22.45 -10.68 12.10
C HIS A 49 21.23 -10.73 11.17
N PRO A 50 21.44 -10.73 9.84
CA PRO A 50 20.35 -10.85 8.90
C PRO A 50 19.55 -12.12 9.21
N GLY A 51 18.22 -11.99 9.24
CA GLY A 51 17.31 -13.07 9.62
C GLY A 51 17.31 -13.46 11.11
N GLY A 52 17.96 -12.72 12.00
CA GLY A 52 17.92 -12.98 13.44
C GLY A 52 16.51 -12.79 14.04
N ARG A 53 15.73 -11.86 13.49
CA ARG A 53 14.33 -11.61 13.86
C ARG A 53 13.43 -12.77 13.42
N PHE A 54 13.58 -13.22 12.18
CA PHE A 54 12.88 -14.39 11.64
C PHE A 54 13.16 -15.66 12.44
N ARG A 55 14.43 -15.90 12.82
CA ARG A 55 14.80 -17.06 13.66
C ARG A 55 14.18 -17.01 15.06
N ARG A 56 14.10 -15.83 15.69
CA ARG A 56 13.40 -15.67 16.97
C ARG A 56 11.89 -15.86 16.85
N GLN A 57 11.30 -15.40 15.74
CA GLN A 57 9.88 -15.62 15.46
C GLN A 57 9.57 -17.09 15.20
N GLN A 58 10.40 -17.80 14.41
CA GLN A 58 10.28 -19.24 14.24
C GLN A 58 10.45 -20.00 15.57
N ALA A 59 11.40 -19.61 16.40
CA ALA A 59 11.57 -20.22 17.72
C ALA A 59 10.36 -19.97 18.64
N ALA A 60 9.84 -18.74 18.68
CA ALA A 60 8.64 -18.42 19.46
C ALA A 60 7.41 -19.18 18.94
N TYR A 61 7.25 -19.27 17.61
CA TYR A 61 6.17 -20.00 16.96
C TYR A 61 6.23 -21.50 17.27
N THR A 62 7.41 -22.12 17.19
CA THR A 62 7.61 -23.54 17.55
C THR A 62 7.39 -23.81 19.04
N HIS A 63 7.67 -22.86 19.92
CA HIS A 63 7.32 -22.97 21.35
C HIS A 63 5.82 -22.83 21.62
N GLN A 64 5.10 -22.00 20.85
CA GLN A 64 3.66 -21.79 21.01
C GLN A 64 2.82 -22.89 20.35
N HIS A 65 3.34 -23.49 19.27
CA HIS A 65 2.74 -24.60 18.57
C HIS A 65 3.72 -25.77 18.56
N PRO A 66 3.89 -26.48 19.70
CA PRO A 66 4.55 -27.77 19.64
C PRO A 66 3.71 -28.63 18.71
N THR A 67 4.21 -28.87 17.51
CA THR A 67 3.58 -29.76 16.55
C THR A 67 3.57 -31.15 17.19
N GLY A 68 2.47 -31.49 17.85
CA GLY A 68 2.20 -32.83 18.36
C GLY A 68 1.99 -33.74 17.17
N THR A 69 3.07 -34.27 16.62
CA THR A 69 3.00 -35.35 15.64
C THR A 69 3.36 -36.67 16.31
N ASN A 70 2.35 -37.53 16.40
CA ASN A 70 2.35 -39.00 16.46
C ASN A 70 3.10 -39.62 17.65
N THR A 71 2.43 -40.12 18.71
CA THR A 71 1.54 -41.31 18.67
C THR A 71 2.03 -42.42 17.76
N THR A 72 3.24 -42.93 18.04
CA THR A 72 3.56 -44.33 17.73
C THR A 72 3.15 -45.16 18.94
N ALA A 73 2.08 -45.93 18.76
CA ALA A 73 1.66 -46.98 19.68
C ALA A 73 2.81 -47.97 19.86
N GLY A 74 3.34 -48.03 21.07
CA GLY A 74 4.32 -49.03 21.51
C GLY A 74 4.07 -49.28 22.98
N GLY A 75 3.33 -50.36 23.26
CA GLY A 75 3.06 -50.81 24.62
C GLY A 75 4.36 -51.12 25.36
N GLY A 76 4.35 -50.80 26.64
CA GLY A 76 5.45 -51.04 27.56
C GLY A 76 4.96 -50.78 28.97
N GLU A 77 4.32 -51.80 29.55
CA GLU A 77 4.11 -51.92 30.99
C GLU A 77 5.43 -51.79 31.75
N GLY A 78 5.35 -51.19 32.93
CA GLY A 78 6.24 -51.51 34.05
C GLY A 78 7.08 -50.36 34.56
N GLY A 79 6.89 -50.04 35.83
CA GLY A 79 7.98 -49.53 36.67
C GLY A 79 7.60 -48.37 37.57
N ASP A 80 7.07 -48.70 38.74
CA ASP A 80 7.16 -47.86 39.93
C ASP A 80 8.63 -47.48 40.20
N ALA A 81 8.91 -46.19 40.36
CA ALA A 81 10.12 -45.72 41.01
C ALA A 81 9.90 -44.31 41.58
N GLU A 82 9.47 -44.29 42.85
CA GLU A 82 9.78 -43.23 43.79
C GLU A 82 11.28 -42.88 43.72
N GLY A 83 11.60 -41.59 43.68
CA GLY A 83 12.97 -41.14 43.58
C GLY A 83 13.11 -39.63 43.78
N ASP A 84 13.02 -39.23 45.04
CA ASP A 84 13.66 -38.03 45.59
C ASP A 84 15.01 -37.74 44.89
N ARG A 85 15.22 -36.48 44.47
CA ARG A 85 16.54 -35.82 44.63
C ARG A 85 16.51 -34.31 44.36
N ALA A 86 16.89 -33.62 45.42
CA ALA A 86 17.26 -32.23 45.50
C ALA A 86 18.32 -31.78 44.47
N GLY A 87 18.18 -30.52 44.06
CA GLY A 87 19.26 -29.54 43.96
C GLY A 87 20.56 -29.93 43.23
N ARG A 88 20.72 -29.45 42.00
CA ARG A 88 22.06 -29.22 41.45
C ARG A 88 22.10 -28.00 40.53
N ARG A 89 22.62 -26.90 41.08
CA ARG A 89 23.06 -25.71 40.32
C ARG A 89 24.19 -26.14 39.38
N GLY A 90 23.88 -26.24 38.09
CA GLY A 90 24.82 -26.56 37.02
C GLY A 90 25.15 -25.33 36.20
N ASN A 91 26.40 -24.90 36.29
CA ASN A 91 27.05 -23.84 35.52
C ASN A 91 27.00 -24.15 34.01
N PRO A 92 26.50 -23.26 33.12
CA PRO A 92 26.45 -23.55 31.69
C PRO A 92 27.82 -23.33 31.04
N SER A 93 28.62 -24.39 30.97
CA SER A 93 29.80 -24.46 30.12
C SER A 93 29.40 -24.51 28.63
N LYS A 94 30.06 -23.66 27.85
CA LYS A 94 29.80 -23.39 26.44
C LYS A 94 29.81 -24.66 25.58
N PRO A 95 28.80 -24.92 24.72
CA PRO A 95 28.84 -26.04 23.80
C PRO A 95 29.87 -25.80 22.68
N LYS A 96 30.81 -26.75 22.54
CA LYS A 96 31.76 -26.84 21.43
C LYS A 96 30.98 -27.05 20.13
N LYS A 97 31.16 -26.15 19.15
CA LYS A 97 30.64 -26.29 17.79
C LYS A 97 31.37 -27.44 17.07
N HIS A 98 30.71 -28.59 16.94
CA HIS A 98 31.11 -29.59 15.95
C HIS A 98 30.59 -29.16 14.58
N LYS A 99 31.53 -28.84 13.68
CA LYS A 99 31.31 -28.65 12.25
C LYS A 99 30.91 -30.01 11.66
N ARG A 100 29.63 -30.18 11.32
CA ARG A 100 29.18 -31.28 10.45
C ARG A 100 29.02 -30.74 9.04
N GLU A 101 30.05 -31.01 8.26
CA GLU A 101 30.05 -31.01 6.81
C GLU A 101 29.37 -32.32 6.38
N LYS A 102 28.15 -32.24 5.84
CA LYS A 102 27.50 -33.39 5.20
C LYS A 102 26.44 -32.97 4.19
N ASP A 103 26.60 -33.55 3.01
CA ASP A 103 25.57 -33.95 2.03
C ASP A 103 24.90 -32.84 1.21
N LYS A 104 25.69 -32.29 0.27
CA LYS A 104 25.21 -31.97 -1.08
C LYS A 104 25.27 -33.27 -1.87
N ASP A 105 24.11 -33.81 -2.27
CA ASP A 105 23.89 -34.72 -3.42
C ASP A 105 22.63 -35.57 -3.20
N ARG A 106 21.43 -34.97 -3.28
CA ARG A 106 20.20 -35.77 -3.21
C ARG A 106 18.98 -35.28 -3.99
N TYR A 107 19.16 -34.43 -5.00
CA TYR A 107 18.08 -34.11 -5.95
C TYR A 107 18.65 -33.89 -7.36
N ARG A 108 19.15 -34.99 -7.93
CA ARG A 108 19.10 -35.28 -9.38
C ARG A 108 18.41 -36.63 -9.48
N ASP A 109 17.55 -36.79 -10.47
CA ASP A 109 16.70 -37.96 -10.76
C ASP A 109 15.30 -37.94 -10.15
N MET A 110 14.45 -37.04 -10.67
CA MET A 110 13.02 -37.29 -10.83
C MET A 110 12.61 -36.70 -12.19
N ASP A 111 13.10 -37.35 -13.24
CA ASP A 111 12.55 -37.28 -14.59
C ASP A 111 11.93 -38.66 -14.89
N ALA A 112 10.92 -38.68 -15.74
CA ALA A 112 10.16 -39.84 -16.25
C ALA A 112 8.85 -40.23 -15.52
N GLY A 113 7.75 -39.79 -16.12
CA GLY A 113 6.67 -40.69 -16.52
C GLY A 113 5.37 -40.58 -15.75
N GLY A 114 4.28 -40.26 -16.44
CA GLY A 114 2.96 -40.67 -15.97
C GLY A 114 1.78 -39.84 -16.45
N ALA A 115 1.08 -40.43 -17.42
CA ALA A 115 -0.38 -40.42 -17.55
C ALA A 115 -1.06 -39.17 -18.11
N GLU A 116 -1.40 -39.30 -19.39
CA GLU A 116 -2.63 -38.80 -19.97
C GLU A 116 -3.82 -39.06 -19.02
N GLY A 117 -4.42 -37.97 -18.55
CA GLY A 117 -5.66 -37.97 -17.77
C GLY A 117 -6.72 -37.17 -18.51
N THR A 118 -7.42 -37.82 -19.42
CA THR A 118 -8.68 -37.38 -20.03
C THR A 118 -9.78 -37.37 -18.95
N GLY A 119 -9.83 -36.31 -18.16
CA GLY A 119 -10.88 -36.04 -17.19
C GLY A 119 -12.04 -35.27 -17.83
N THR A 120 -12.89 -35.98 -18.57
CA THR A 120 -14.27 -35.58 -18.84
C THR A 120 -15.11 -35.76 -17.57
N GLY A 121 -15.82 -34.71 -17.14
CA GLY A 121 -16.96 -34.85 -16.23
C GLY A 121 -16.79 -34.16 -14.88
N ALA A 122 -17.19 -32.90 -14.82
CA ALA A 122 -17.73 -32.29 -13.60
C ALA A 122 -18.69 -31.17 -14.01
N ASP A 123 -19.90 -31.58 -14.35
CA ASP A 123 -21.06 -30.73 -14.60
C ASP A 123 -21.51 -30.15 -13.26
N GLY A 124 -20.68 -29.26 -12.70
CA GLY A 124 -20.99 -28.44 -11.55
C GLY A 124 -21.86 -27.27 -11.99
N SER A 125 -23.14 -27.55 -12.27
CA SER A 125 -24.21 -26.56 -12.39
C SER A 125 -24.47 -25.88 -11.04
N GLY A 126 -23.48 -25.10 -10.57
CA GLY A 126 -23.60 -24.19 -9.46
C GLY A 126 -23.77 -22.78 -10.01
N SER A 127 -24.97 -22.24 -9.88
CA SER A 127 -25.32 -20.84 -10.10
C SER A 127 -24.36 -19.89 -9.34
N GLY A 128 -23.24 -19.55 -9.96
CA GLY A 128 -22.28 -18.55 -9.50
C GLY A 128 -22.02 -17.56 -10.62
N ALA A 129 -22.95 -16.63 -10.85
CA ALA A 129 -22.78 -15.48 -11.72
C ALA A 129 -21.82 -14.45 -11.08
N THR A 130 -20.65 -14.90 -10.64
CA THR A 130 -19.62 -14.10 -9.97
C THR A 130 -18.40 -14.04 -10.86
N ASP A 131 -18.09 -12.84 -11.33
CA ASP A 131 -16.76 -12.41 -11.74
C ASP A 131 -16.08 -13.20 -12.86
N LYS A 132 -16.66 -13.07 -14.07
CA LYS A 132 -15.81 -12.80 -15.23
C LYS A 132 -15.33 -11.35 -15.13
N THR A 133 -14.56 -11.00 -14.10
CA THR A 133 -13.73 -9.80 -14.17
C THR A 133 -12.96 -9.94 -15.47
N LYS A 134 -13.17 -8.97 -16.37
CA LYS A 134 -12.71 -9.05 -17.75
C LYS A 134 -11.23 -9.44 -17.69
N PRO A 135 -10.76 -10.43 -18.48
CA PRO A 135 -9.38 -10.93 -18.39
C PRO A 135 -8.33 -9.80 -18.46
N HIS A 136 -8.67 -8.65 -19.03
CA HIS A 136 -7.82 -7.45 -19.04
C HIS A 136 -7.56 -6.86 -17.64
N LEU A 137 -8.50 -6.88 -16.69
CA LEU A 137 -8.28 -6.31 -15.35
C LEU A 137 -7.22 -7.10 -14.58
N ALA A 138 -7.26 -8.44 -14.70
CA ALA A 138 -6.21 -9.30 -14.16
C ALA A 138 -4.85 -9.03 -14.83
N ARG A 139 -4.83 -8.73 -16.15
CA ARG A 139 -3.61 -8.29 -16.83
C ARG A 139 -3.08 -6.98 -16.26
N MET A 140 -3.95 -5.97 -16.04
CA MET A 140 -3.56 -4.72 -15.38
C MET A 140 -2.98 -4.94 -13.98
N GLU A 141 -3.54 -5.87 -13.19
CA GLU A 141 -3.00 -6.21 -11.87
C GLU A 141 -1.61 -6.87 -11.96
N SER A 142 -1.38 -7.70 -12.96
CA SER A 142 -0.12 -8.41 -13.17
C SER A 142 0.96 -7.61 -13.92
N ASN A 143 0.61 -6.47 -14.55
CA ASN A 143 1.54 -5.70 -15.37
C ASN A 143 2.76 -5.23 -14.55
N GLN A 144 3.96 -5.53 -15.03
CA GLN A 144 5.23 -5.21 -14.38
C GLN A 144 5.81 -3.84 -14.74
N HIS A 145 5.15 -3.08 -15.62
CA HIS A 145 5.59 -1.73 -15.99
C HIS A 145 5.76 -0.84 -14.75
N GLU A 146 6.81 -0.01 -14.73
CA GLU A 146 7.18 0.76 -13.54
C GLU A 146 6.09 1.75 -13.13
N VAL A 147 5.46 2.42 -14.10
CA VAL A 147 4.28 3.27 -13.90
C VAL A 147 3.14 2.51 -13.21
N ALA A 148 2.79 1.31 -13.71
CA ALA A 148 1.72 0.50 -13.14
C ALA A 148 2.05 0.10 -11.69
N ARG A 149 3.30 -0.29 -11.42
CA ARG A 149 3.78 -0.63 -10.07
C ARG A 149 3.73 0.58 -9.14
N ALA A 150 4.16 1.75 -9.60
CA ALA A 150 4.14 2.99 -8.81
C ALA A 150 2.72 3.39 -8.43
N ILE A 151 1.77 3.29 -9.35
CA ILE A 151 0.34 3.57 -9.11
C ILE A 151 -0.24 2.59 -8.08
N ARG A 152 -0.07 1.28 -8.29
CA ARG A 152 -0.57 0.27 -7.34
C ARG A 152 0.05 0.39 -5.94
N ALA A 153 1.28 0.88 -5.86
CA ALA A 153 1.95 1.15 -4.58
C ALA A 153 1.54 2.48 -3.94
N GLY A 154 0.77 3.34 -4.62
CA GLY A 154 0.47 4.69 -4.14
C GLY A 154 1.68 5.62 -4.09
N ALA A 155 2.74 5.35 -4.87
CA ALA A 155 4.02 6.04 -4.80
C ALA A 155 4.04 7.32 -5.66
N SER A 156 3.30 8.35 -5.23
CA SER A 156 3.08 9.61 -5.97
C SER A 156 4.37 10.29 -6.46
N THR A 157 5.40 10.40 -5.62
CA THR A 157 6.66 11.05 -5.97
C THR A 157 7.42 10.29 -7.05
N ILE A 158 7.49 8.96 -6.94
CA ILE A 158 8.15 8.10 -7.92
C ILE A 158 7.39 8.14 -9.24
N LEU A 159 6.06 8.04 -9.17
CA LEU A 159 5.18 8.15 -10.33
C LEU A 159 5.43 9.47 -11.07
N PHE A 160 5.46 10.60 -10.37
CA PHE A 160 5.70 11.90 -10.99
C PHE A 160 7.06 11.96 -11.71
N SER A 161 8.12 11.46 -11.09
CA SER A 161 9.45 11.42 -11.71
C SER A 161 9.48 10.55 -12.97
N ILE A 162 8.90 9.35 -12.92
CA ILE A 162 8.82 8.46 -14.09
C ILE A 162 8.06 9.15 -15.22
N LEU A 163 6.92 9.78 -14.92
CA LEU A 163 6.09 10.42 -15.94
C LEU A 163 6.73 11.65 -16.58
N LEU A 164 7.61 12.35 -15.84
CA LEU A 164 8.27 13.55 -16.33
C LEU A 164 9.53 13.24 -17.16
N PHE A 165 10.29 12.21 -16.78
CA PHE A 165 11.63 11.98 -17.32
C PHE A 165 11.75 10.76 -18.22
N GLU A 166 10.93 9.73 -18.01
CA GLU A 166 11.15 8.42 -18.64
C GLU A 166 9.97 8.00 -19.53
N PHE A 167 8.75 8.27 -19.08
CA PHE A 167 7.55 7.74 -19.72
C PHE A 167 6.48 8.83 -19.93
N PRO A 168 6.26 9.31 -21.17
CA PRO A 168 5.24 10.31 -21.45
C PRO A 168 3.86 9.87 -20.94
N PRO A 169 3.10 10.76 -20.27
CA PRO A 169 1.87 10.38 -19.58
C PRO A 169 0.70 10.00 -20.50
N LEU A 170 0.84 10.18 -21.82
CA LEU A 170 -0.14 9.78 -22.83
C LEU A 170 0.20 8.44 -23.49
N LEU A 171 1.35 7.85 -23.19
CA LEU A 171 1.79 6.60 -23.80
C LEU A 171 1.10 5.39 -23.12
N GLU A 172 0.86 4.35 -23.91
CA GLU A 172 0.24 3.10 -23.46
C GLU A 172 1.22 2.31 -22.57
N VAL A 173 0.74 1.86 -21.40
CA VAL A 173 1.51 1.18 -20.34
C VAL A 173 1.50 -0.34 -20.54
N ASP A 174 0.53 -0.88 -21.28
CA ASP A 174 0.39 -2.29 -21.59
C ASP A 174 -0.08 -2.54 -23.02
N GLU A 175 -0.11 -3.82 -23.39
CA GLU A 175 -0.57 -4.31 -24.70
C GLU A 175 -2.06 -4.07 -24.94
N ASP A 176 -2.86 -3.78 -23.90
CA ASP A 176 -4.29 -3.48 -24.01
C ASP A 176 -4.53 -1.99 -24.30
N GLY A 177 -3.48 -1.18 -24.41
CA GLY A 177 -3.58 0.26 -24.68
C GLY A 177 -3.96 1.10 -23.46
N ASN A 178 -3.81 0.58 -22.24
CA ASN A 178 -4.13 1.34 -21.04
C ASN A 178 -3.05 2.38 -20.76
N THR A 179 -3.43 3.65 -20.65
CA THR A 179 -2.52 4.75 -20.27
C THR A 179 -2.32 4.81 -18.74
N PRO A 180 -1.38 5.62 -18.22
CA PRO A 180 -1.24 5.82 -16.77
C PRO A 180 -2.54 6.26 -16.10
N LEU A 181 -3.39 7.03 -16.79
CA LEU A 181 -4.66 7.48 -16.25
C LEU A 181 -5.69 6.35 -16.12
N HIS A 182 -5.68 5.35 -17.00
CA HIS A 182 -6.49 4.13 -16.86
C HIS A 182 -6.10 3.36 -15.59
N TYR A 183 -4.80 3.20 -15.34
CA TYR A 183 -4.29 2.58 -14.12
C TYR A 183 -4.66 3.36 -12.85
N VAL A 184 -4.54 4.69 -12.88
CA VAL A 184 -4.96 5.54 -11.76
C VAL A 184 -6.45 5.39 -11.48
N ALA A 185 -7.30 5.42 -12.51
CA ALA A 185 -8.73 5.24 -12.33
C ALA A 185 -9.09 3.88 -11.72
N ARG A 186 -8.37 2.82 -12.10
CA ARG A 186 -8.60 1.46 -11.61
C ARG A 186 -8.12 1.23 -10.17
N PHE A 187 -6.93 1.72 -9.82
CA PHE A 187 -6.24 1.31 -8.59
C PHE A 187 -6.14 2.40 -7.53
N GLU A 188 -5.76 3.62 -7.92
CA GLU A 188 -5.53 4.70 -6.96
C GLU A 188 -5.94 6.07 -7.54
N PRO A 189 -7.26 6.35 -7.63
CA PRO A 189 -7.77 7.61 -8.17
C PRO A 189 -7.24 8.86 -7.48
N SER A 190 -6.78 8.76 -6.23
CA SER A 190 -6.17 9.88 -5.51
C SER A 190 -4.92 10.45 -6.20
N LEU A 191 -4.30 9.69 -7.11
CA LEU A 191 -3.13 10.10 -7.89
C LEU A 191 -3.46 10.83 -9.20
N VAL A 192 -4.74 11.09 -9.51
CA VAL A 192 -5.15 11.77 -10.75
C VAL A 192 -4.41 13.08 -10.97
N ASP A 193 -4.22 13.86 -9.91
CA ASP A 193 -3.56 15.17 -9.99
C ASP A 193 -2.09 15.05 -10.37
N VAL A 194 -1.43 13.98 -9.92
CA VAL A 194 -0.02 13.71 -10.24
C VAL A 194 0.13 13.47 -11.74
N VAL A 195 -0.76 12.64 -12.32
CA VAL A 195 -0.74 12.34 -13.76
C VAL A 195 -1.10 13.58 -14.57
N LEU A 196 -2.15 14.31 -14.19
CA LEU A 196 -2.57 15.51 -14.92
C LEU A 196 -1.51 16.63 -14.87
N ASN A 197 -0.83 16.81 -13.75
CA ASN A 197 0.26 17.76 -13.63
C ASN A 197 1.43 17.38 -14.56
N ALA A 198 1.76 16.09 -14.67
CA ALA A 198 2.77 15.62 -15.61
C ALA A 198 2.33 15.84 -17.08
N VAL A 199 1.06 15.58 -17.40
CA VAL A 199 0.50 15.87 -18.74
C VAL A 199 0.62 17.36 -19.08
N GLN A 200 0.29 18.25 -18.14
CA GLN A 200 0.33 19.69 -18.37
C GLN A 200 1.76 20.23 -18.53
N GLN A 201 2.76 19.58 -17.93
CA GLN A 201 4.17 19.96 -18.08
C GLN A 201 4.79 19.43 -19.37
N GLY A 202 4.38 18.24 -19.83
CA GLY A 202 4.95 17.58 -21.01
C GLY A 202 4.20 17.83 -22.32
N VAL A 203 2.95 18.28 -22.26
CA VAL A 203 2.05 18.43 -23.41
C VAL A 203 1.43 19.84 -23.41
N SER A 204 0.93 20.28 -24.57
CA SER A 204 0.12 21.50 -24.71
C SER A 204 -0.91 21.66 -23.57
N SER A 205 -1.34 22.89 -23.29
CA SER A 205 -2.32 23.23 -22.23
C SER A 205 -3.63 22.42 -22.31
N GLU A 206 -3.93 21.82 -23.47
CA GLU A 206 -5.10 20.98 -23.72
C GLU A 206 -4.83 19.48 -23.69
N GLY A 207 -3.59 19.05 -23.39
CA GLY A 207 -3.19 17.64 -23.36
C GLY A 207 -4.03 16.79 -22.39
N TRP A 208 -4.56 17.40 -21.34
CA TRP A 208 -5.45 16.74 -20.39
C TRP A 208 -6.79 16.31 -21.02
N LYS A 209 -7.35 17.09 -21.97
CA LYS A 209 -8.60 16.73 -22.67
C LYS A 209 -8.42 15.42 -23.43
N ARG A 210 -7.28 15.30 -24.12
CA ARG A 210 -6.90 14.07 -24.82
C ARG A 210 -6.68 12.93 -23.83
N ALA A 211 -5.99 13.16 -22.71
CA ALA A 211 -5.70 12.13 -21.73
C ALA A 211 -6.97 11.46 -21.16
N VAL A 212 -7.98 12.26 -20.82
CA VAL A 212 -9.23 11.76 -20.20
C VAL A 212 -10.20 11.12 -21.20
N LEU A 213 -10.08 11.44 -22.49
CA LEU A 213 -10.89 10.86 -23.56
C LEU A 213 -10.19 9.71 -24.30
N LEU A 214 -8.92 9.44 -24.00
CA LEU A 214 -8.18 8.36 -24.67
C LEU A 214 -8.79 7.03 -24.28
N GLN A 215 -9.20 6.25 -25.29
CA GLN A 215 -9.74 4.92 -25.09
C GLN A 215 -8.63 3.89 -25.21
N ASN A 216 -8.66 2.86 -24.37
CA ASN A 216 -7.83 1.67 -24.54
C ASN A 216 -8.28 0.86 -25.78
N GLN A 217 -7.60 -0.25 -26.08
CA GLN A 217 -7.96 -1.12 -27.21
C GLN A 217 -9.34 -1.79 -27.07
N LEU A 218 -9.94 -1.74 -25.88
CA LEU A 218 -11.28 -2.24 -25.60
C LEU A 218 -12.36 -1.15 -25.73
N GLY A 219 -11.99 0.08 -26.08
CA GLY A 219 -12.91 1.22 -26.19
C GLY A 219 -13.30 1.84 -24.85
N GLU A 220 -12.62 1.47 -23.76
CA GLU A 220 -12.91 1.99 -22.42
C GLU A 220 -12.08 3.25 -22.16
N THR A 221 -12.70 4.28 -21.60
CA THR A 221 -12.02 5.47 -21.11
C THR A 221 -11.56 5.28 -19.66
N PRO A 222 -10.68 6.14 -19.12
CA PRO A 222 -10.35 6.11 -17.70
C PRO A 222 -11.57 6.20 -16.79
N ALA A 223 -12.62 6.94 -17.18
CA ALA A 223 -13.84 7.04 -16.40
C ALA A 223 -14.62 5.71 -16.34
N ASP A 224 -14.56 4.90 -17.40
CA ASP A 224 -15.24 3.59 -17.46
C ASP A 224 -14.58 2.54 -16.56
N LEU A 225 -13.28 2.71 -16.25
CA LEU A 225 -12.53 1.83 -15.35
C LEU A 225 -12.65 2.21 -13.86
N LEU A 226 -13.40 3.27 -13.54
CA LEU A 226 -13.69 3.62 -12.15
C LEU A 226 -14.57 2.53 -11.53
N THR A 227 -13.97 1.65 -10.72
CA THR A 227 -14.74 0.61 -10.04
C THR A 227 -15.69 1.21 -9.00
N PRO A 228 -16.93 0.70 -8.87
CA PRO A 228 -17.86 1.12 -7.82
C PRO A 228 -17.31 0.81 -6.41
N VAL A 229 -16.36 -0.12 -6.32
CA VAL A 229 -15.62 -0.42 -5.07
C VAL A 229 -14.87 0.81 -4.53
N VAL A 230 -14.42 1.72 -5.40
CA VAL A 230 -13.82 2.99 -4.96
C VAL A 230 -14.81 3.83 -4.13
N GLU A 231 -16.11 3.67 -4.37
CA GLU A 231 -17.17 4.36 -3.64
C GLU A 231 -17.51 3.68 -2.29
N HIS A 232 -17.17 2.39 -2.13
CA HIS A 232 -17.46 1.57 -0.94
C HIS A 232 -16.23 1.18 -0.12
N MET A 233 -15.05 1.75 -0.39
CA MET A 233 -13.81 1.41 0.34
C MET A 233 -13.89 1.62 1.85
N GLU A 234 -14.85 2.40 2.35
CA GLU A 234 -15.06 2.59 3.80
C GLU A 234 -15.34 1.27 4.53
N GLU A 235 -16.08 0.33 3.91
CA GLU A 235 -16.43 -0.95 4.52
C GLU A 235 -15.25 -1.94 4.50
N ASP A 236 -14.56 -2.05 3.37
CA ASP A 236 -13.40 -2.93 3.24
C ASP A 236 -12.21 -2.48 4.10
N VAL A 237 -12.03 -1.16 4.23
CA VAL A 237 -11.01 -0.57 5.11
C VAL A 237 -11.34 -0.84 6.57
N ALA A 238 -12.59 -0.65 6.98
CA ALA A 238 -13.03 -0.96 8.34
C ALA A 238 -12.83 -2.45 8.65
N PHE A 239 -13.19 -3.31 7.69
CA PHE A 239 -13.01 -4.76 7.81
C PHE A 239 -11.53 -5.16 7.87
N ALA A 240 -10.67 -4.58 7.04
CA ALA A 240 -9.23 -4.86 7.03
C ALA A 240 -8.54 -4.36 8.31
N ALA A 241 -8.96 -3.21 8.84
CA ALA A 241 -8.47 -2.71 10.12
C ALA A 241 -8.83 -3.67 11.27
N ASP A 242 -10.06 -4.19 11.28
CA ASP A 242 -10.53 -5.14 12.30
C ASP A 242 -9.85 -6.51 12.18
N LYS A 243 -9.54 -6.94 10.96
CA LYS A 243 -8.86 -8.21 10.68
C LYS A 243 -7.33 -8.15 10.82
N SER A 244 -6.75 -6.97 11.06
CA SER A 244 -5.31 -6.82 11.24
C SER A 244 -4.86 -7.51 12.54
N GLU A 245 -4.46 -8.78 12.44
CA GLU A 245 -4.12 -9.66 13.57
C GLU A 245 -2.96 -9.15 14.44
N GLY A 246 -2.24 -8.11 14.01
CA GLY A 246 -1.07 -7.56 14.69
C GLY A 246 -1.36 -6.89 16.03
N ALA A 247 -2.61 -6.53 16.32
CA ALA A 247 -2.96 -5.72 17.48
C ALA A 247 -3.99 -6.37 18.42
N LYS A 248 -3.98 -7.69 18.63
CA LYS A 248 -4.90 -8.37 19.58
C LYS A 248 -4.73 -7.98 21.07
N GLY A 249 -3.99 -6.91 21.38
CA GLY A 249 -3.88 -6.35 22.73
C GLY A 249 -4.95 -5.29 23.00
N SER A 250 -5.55 -5.32 24.18
CA SER A 250 -6.43 -4.27 24.73
C SER A 250 -5.63 -3.16 25.43
N SER A 251 -4.39 -2.93 25.01
CA SER A 251 -3.60 -1.85 25.59
C SER A 251 -4.04 -0.51 24.99
N PRO A 252 -4.04 0.59 25.76
CA PRO A 252 -4.38 1.91 25.23
C PRO A 252 -3.56 2.30 23.99
N ALA A 253 -2.28 1.90 23.94
CA ALA A 253 -1.42 2.14 22.77
C ALA A 253 -1.88 1.38 21.51
N ALA A 254 -2.41 0.16 21.67
CA ALA A 254 -2.94 -0.60 20.54
C ALA A 254 -4.26 -0.02 20.02
N GLU A 255 -5.09 0.53 20.91
CA GLU A 255 -6.32 1.25 20.52
C GLU A 255 -6.00 2.54 19.76
N GLU A 256 -5.03 3.32 20.24
CA GLU A 256 -4.56 4.54 19.56
C GLU A 256 -3.98 4.23 18.17
N ASP A 257 -3.15 3.18 18.05
CA ASP A 257 -2.59 2.75 16.76
C ASP A 257 -3.70 2.30 15.78
N ARG A 258 -4.72 1.56 16.25
CA ARG A 258 -5.87 1.18 15.41
C ARG A 258 -6.68 2.40 14.98
N ALA A 259 -6.91 3.34 15.89
CA ALA A 259 -7.62 4.59 15.58
C ALA A 259 -6.85 5.42 14.54
N ARG A 260 -5.52 5.50 14.65
CA ARG A 260 -4.67 6.19 13.67
C ARG A 260 -4.77 5.54 12.29
N LEU A 261 -4.64 4.22 12.21
CA LEU A 261 -4.75 3.48 10.94
C LEU A 261 -6.13 3.60 10.31
N ALA A 262 -7.19 3.55 11.12
CA ALA A 262 -8.56 3.76 10.64
C ALA A 262 -8.77 5.18 10.10
N ALA A 263 -8.25 6.19 10.80
CA ALA A 263 -8.31 7.58 10.34
C ALA A 263 -7.53 7.80 9.03
N GLU A 264 -6.32 7.27 8.93
CA GLU A 264 -5.49 7.34 7.72
C GLU A 264 -6.18 6.66 6.52
N ALA A 265 -6.79 5.51 6.76
CA ALA A 265 -7.46 4.76 5.71
C ALA A 265 -8.77 5.42 5.28
N LYS A 266 -9.51 6.06 6.20
CA LYS A 266 -10.65 6.93 5.86
C LYS A 266 -10.21 8.13 5.01
N GLU A 267 -9.13 8.80 5.40
CA GLU A 267 -8.58 9.92 4.63
C GLU A 267 -8.16 9.48 3.22
N ARG A 268 -7.55 8.30 3.11
CA ARG A 268 -7.21 7.70 1.80
C ARG A 268 -8.46 7.43 0.95
N ALA A 269 -9.50 6.85 1.54
CA ALA A 269 -10.77 6.60 0.84
C ALA A 269 -11.41 7.91 0.35
N GLU A 270 -11.44 8.96 1.17
CA GLU A 270 -11.94 10.27 0.78
C GLU A 270 -11.13 10.89 -0.36
N ARG A 271 -9.78 10.79 -0.32
CA ARG A 271 -8.92 11.26 -1.41
C ARG A 271 -9.18 10.50 -2.72
N SER A 272 -9.38 9.19 -2.62
CA SER A 272 -9.72 8.35 -3.77
C SER A 272 -11.08 8.74 -4.36
N ARG A 273 -12.10 8.96 -3.53
CA ARG A 273 -13.42 9.45 -3.96
C ARG A 273 -13.33 10.78 -4.71
N ARG A 274 -12.61 11.77 -4.16
CA ARG A 274 -12.39 13.07 -4.83
C ARG A 274 -11.65 12.90 -6.16
N GLY A 275 -10.68 11.99 -6.22
CA GLY A 275 -9.96 11.66 -7.45
C GLY A 275 -10.87 11.09 -8.52
N ALA A 276 -11.75 10.14 -8.16
CA ALA A 276 -12.74 9.56 -9.06
C ALA A 276 -13.75 10.60 -9.56
N GLU A 277 -14.29 11.43 -8.67
CA GLU A 277 -15.18 12.55 -9.03
C GLU A 277 -14.50 13.52 -10.02
N ARG A 278 -13.20 13.81 -9.80
CA ARG A 278 -12.42 14.66 -10.70
C ARG A 278 -12.25 14.03 -12.08
N ILE A 279 -11.95 12.74 -12.16
CA ILE A 279 -11.86 12.02 -13.45
C ILE A 279 -13.20 12.12 -14.20
N ARG A 280 -14.33 11.87 -13.54
CA ARG A 280 -15.67 11.97 -14.15
C ARG A 280 -15.94 13.40 -14.65
N SER A 281 -15.72 14.40 -13.80
CA SER A 281 -15.93 15.80 -14.13
C SER A 281 -15.11 16.22 -15.36
N LEU A 282 -13.80 15.93 -15.36
CA LEU A 282 -12.94 16.25 -16.50
C LEU A 282 -13.35 15.51 -17.78
N THR A 283 -13.77 14.26 -17.68
CA THR A 283 -14.26 13.49 -18.82
C THR A 283 -15.51 14.13 -19.42
N THR A 284 -16.47 14.54 -18.58
CA THR A 284 -17.69 15.23 -19.06
C THR A 284 -17.38 16.58 -19.71
N LEU A 285 -16.46 17.36 -19.13
CA LEU A 285 -16.02 18.64 -19.68
C LEU A 285 -15.30 18.46 -21.02
N ALA A 286 -14.38 17.49 -21.11
CA ALA A 286 -13.67 17.19 -22.34
C ALA A 286 -14.62 16.69 -23.44
N ALA A 287 -15.58 15.83 -23.10
CA ALA A 287 -16.59 15.33 -24.04
C ALA A 287 -17.56 16.43 -24.51
N ALA A 288 -17.85 17.42 -23.67
CA ALA A 288 -18.63 18.60 -24.07
C ALA A 288 -17.83 19.51 -25.02
N ALA A 289 -16.57 19.78 -24.69
CA ALA A 289 -15.68 20.57 -25.53
C ALA A 289 -15.46 19.94 -26.91
N ALA A 290 -15.26 18.62 -26.98
CA ALA A 290 -15.12 17.90 -28.26
C ALA A 290 -16.38 18.00 -29.13
N ARG A 291 -17.58 17.94 -28.53
CA ARG A 291 -18.85 18.13 -29.25
C ARG A 291 -19.03 19.56 -29.76
N GLU A 292 -18.57 20.55 -29.02
CA GLU A 292 -18.60 21.94 -29.44
C GLU A 292 -17.64 22.19 -30.62
N GLU A 293 -16.42 21.64 -30.55
CA GLU A 293 -15.44 21.68 -31.63
C GLU A 293 -16.00 21.03 -32.91
N GLU A 294 -16.57 19.83 -32.81
CA GLU A 294 -17.22 19.17 -33.94
C GLU A 294 -18.39 19.99 -34.51
N ALA A 295 -19.18 20.65 -33.66
CA ALA A 295 -20.26 21.52 -34.11
C ALA A 295 -19.75 22.78 -34.84
N LEU A 296 -18.61 23.34 -34.40
CA LEU A 296 -17.94 24.46 -35.08
C LEU A 296 -17.33 24.03 -36.42
N GLU A 297 -16.71 22.86 -36.48
CA GLU A 297 -16.20 22.29 -37.73
C GLU A 297 -17.32 22.06 -38.75
N ARG A 298 -18.45 21.49 -38.32
CA ARG A 298 -19.64 21.30 -39.17
C ARG A 298 -20.25 22.63 -39.65
N ARG A 299 -20.17 23.70 -38.85
CA ARG A 299 -20.65 25.04 -39.24
C ARG A 299 -19.72 25.76 -40.20
N THR A 300 -18.40 25.56 -40.05
CA THR A 300 -17.38 26.21 -40.89
C THR A 300 -17.21 25.48 -42.23
N PHE A 301 -17.61 24.22 -42.32
CA PHE A 301 -17.68 23.47 -43.57
C PHE A 301 -19.03 23.71 -44.27
N ASP A 302 -19.15 24.81 -45.01
CA ASP A 302 -20.28 24.99 -45.95
C ASP A 302 -20.13 23.98 -47.11
N PRO A 303 -21.04 23.00 -47.27
CA PRO A 303 -20.97 22.04 -48.37
C PRO A 303 -21.11 22.69 -49.76
N ARG A 304 -21.45 23.99 -49.85
CA ARG A 304 -21.48 24.75 -51.10
C ARG A 304 -20.16 25.40 -51.48
N GLY A 305 -19.09 25.26 -50.68
CA GLY A 305 -17.73 25.69 -51.05
C GLY A 305 -17.56 27.20 -51.27
N LEU A 306 -18.54 28.02 -50.87
CA LEU A 306 -18.49 29.47 -51.04
C LEU A 306 -17.86 30.14 -49.82
N GLY A 307 -16.55 29.98 -49.71
CA GLY A 307 -15.67 30.89 -48.97
C GLY A 307 -15.50 30.61 -47.48
N ARG A 308 -14.29 30.23 -47.08
CA ARG A 308 -13.77 30.60 -45.76
C ARG A 308 -13.69 32.12 -45.74
N LEU A 309 -14.66 32.79 -45.11
CA LEU A 309 -14.50 34.19 -44.75
C LEU A 309 -13.44 34.24 -43.65
N ALA A 310 -12.24 34.64 -44.05
CA ALA A 310 -11.12 34.96 -43.17
C ALA A 310 -11.39 36.25 -42.37
#